data_AF-A0A5S9M8B6-F1
#
_entry.id   AF-A0A5S9M8B6-F1
#
_cell.length_a   1.000
_cell.length_b   1.000
_cell.length_c   1.000
_cell.angle_alpha   90.00
_cell.angle_beta   90.00
_cell.angle_gamma   90.00
#
_symmetry.space_group_name_H-M   'P 1'
#
loop_
_entity.id
_entity.type
_entity.pdbx_description
1 polymer ?
#
loop_
_entity_poly.entity_id
_entity_poly.type
_entity_poly.pdbx_seq_one_letter_code
_entity_poly.pdbx_strand_id
1 'polypeptide(L)'
;MFQHETVLLKETVDGLNVKEDGTYVDCTLGGAGHSSYLLSQLSEKGTLIGFDQDDAALDHAREKLADSKANILFIKSNFRYLKERLNEQGITSVDGVIF
;
A
#
# COMPACT_ATOMS: atom_id res chain seq x y z
N MET A 1 18.68 -10.39 12.27
CA MET A 1 17.21 -10.49 12.16
C MET A 1 16.70 -9.06 12.28
N PHE A 2 16.22 -8.47 11.18
CA PHE A 2 15.73 -7.09 11.17
C PHE A 2 14.28 -7.11 11.66
N GLN A 3 14.03 -6.64 12.88
CA GLN A 3 12.69 -6.40 13.39
C GLN A 3 12.35 -4.93 13.14
N HIS A 4 11.45 -4.68 12.19
CA HIS A 4 10.90 -3.36 11.94
C HIS A 4 9.54 -3.27 12.65
N GLU A 5 9.43 -2.37 13.62
CA GLU A 5 8.16 -2.02 14.26
C GLU A 5 7.63 -0.74 13.64
N THR A 6 6.38 -0.78 13.15
CA THR A 6 5.76 0.35 12.45
C THR A 6 5.17 1.35 13.42
N VAL A 7 5.59 2.61 13.29
CA VAL A 7 5.13 3.71 14.15
C VAL A 7 3.73 4.16 13.73
N LEU A 8 2.83 4.40 14.71
CA LEU A 8 1.44 4.85 14.52
C LEU A 8 0.62 3.99 13.55
N LEU A 9 0.83 2.67 13.60
CA LEU A 9 0.23 1.72 12.68
C LEU A 9 -1.30 1.82 12.64
N LYS A 10 -1.95 1.80 13.81
CA LYS A 10 -3.41 1.78 13.91
C LYS A 10 -4.00 3.14 13.66
N GLU A 11 -3.44 4.17 14.27
CA GLU A 11 -3.93 5.55 14.16
C GLU A 11 -3.96 6.02 12.71
N THR A 12 -2.92 5.70 11.93
CA THR A 12 -2.85 6.07 10.51
C THR A 12 -3.89 5.34 9.66
N VAL A 13 -4.00 4.02 9.79
CA VAL A 13 -4.90 3.23 8.93
C VAL A 13 -6.35 3.37 9.36
N ASP A 14 -6.64 3.37 10.67
CA ASP A 14 -8.00 3.52 11.18
C ASP A 14 -8.56 4.92 10.86
N GLY A 15 -7.69 5.94 10.78
CA GLY A 15 -8.05 7.30 10.36
C GLY A 15 -8.54 7.42 8.90
N LEU A 16 -8.28 6.41 8.06
CA LEU A 16 -8.79 6.36 6.68
C LEU A 16 -10.26 5.98 6.59
N ASN A 17 -10.85 5.45 7.68
CA ASN A 17 -12.18 4.83 7.65
C ASN A 17 -12.30 3.82 6.49
N VAL A 18 -11.46 2.78 6.56
CA VAL A 18 -11.24 1.82 5.47
C VAL A 18 -12.55 1.18 5.02
N LYS A 19 -12.78 1.19 3.70
CA LYS A 19 -13.84 0.45 3.02
C LYS A 19 -13.25 -0.85 2.49
N GLU A 20 -13.91 -1.96 2.77
CA GLU A 20 -13.41 -3.29 2.42
C GLU A 20 -13.12 -3.45 0.91
N ASP A 21 -13.95 -2.86 0.06
CA ASP A 21 -13.82 -2.89 -1.42
C ASP A 21 -13.10 -1.63 -1.98
N GLY A 22 -12.47 -0.82 -1.13
CA GLY A 22 -11.85 0.45 -1.50
C GLY A 22 -10.48 0.30 -2.19
N THR A 23 -10.04 1.38 -2.83
CA THR A 23 -8.71 1.49 -3.44
C THR A 23 -7.82 2.44 -2.63
N TYR A 24 -6.68 1.97 -2.16
CA TYR A 24 -5.79 2.73 -1.29
C TYR A 24 -4.38 2.79 -1.84
N VAL A 25 -3.66 3.86 -1.51
CA VAL A 25 -2.26 4.05 -1.89
C VAL A 25 -1.38 4.10 -0.64
N ASP A 26 -0.32 3.30 -0.62
CA ASP A 26 0.81 3.46 0.31
C ASP A 26 1.99 4.05 -0.47
N CYS A 27 2.36 5.30 -0.14
CA CYS A 27 3.39 6.06 -0.86
C CYS A 27 4.83 5.70 -0.45
N THR A 28 5.02 4.92 0.61
CA THR A 28 6.30 4.71 1.30
C THR A 28 6.40 3.27 1.79
N LEU A 29 6.17 2.33 0.87
CA LEU A 29 5.95 0.91 1.17
C LEU A 29 6.94 0.34 2.19
N GLY A 30 8.24 0.58 2.00
CA GLY A 30 9.29 0.22 2.95
C GLY A 30 9.18 -1.22 3.47
N GLY A 31 9.00 -1.37 4.78
CA GLY A 31 8.80 -2.67 5.44
C GLY A 31 7.38 -3.25 5.37
N ALA A 32 6.47 -2.61 4.62
CA ALA A 32 5.08 -2.98 4.38
C ALA A 32 4.21 -3.16 5.64
N GLY A 33 4.54 -2.52 6.76
CA GLY A 33 3.78 -2.67 8.01
C GLY A 33 2.37 -2.08 7.95
N HIS A 34 2.25 -0.81 7.54
CA HIS A 34 0.95 -0.17 7.32
C HIS A 34 0.16 -0.88 6.21
N SER A 35 0.81 -1.18 5.10
CA SER A 35 0.25 -1.99 4.00
C SER A 35 -0.33 -3.33 4.47
N SER A 36 0.39 -4.10 5.31
CA SER A 36 -0.14 -5.38 5.84
C SER A 36 -1.40 -5.17 6.69
N TYR A 37 -1.42 -4.15 7.54
CA TYR A 37 -2.59 -3.88 8.38
C TYR A 37 -3.79 -3.38 7.56
N LEU A 38 -3.55 -2.50 6.59
CA LEU A 38 -4.58 -2.04 5.66
C LEU A 38 -5.16 -3.21 4.85
N LEU A 39 -4.31 -4.07 4.28
CA LEU A 39 -4.75 -5.26 3.53
C LEU A 39 -5.59 -6.22 4.38
N SER A 40 -5.34 -6.30 5.69
CA SER A 40 -6.15 -7.13 6.59
C SER A 40 -7.59 -6.65 6.75
N GLN A 41 -7.87 -5.39 6.38
CA GLN A 41 -9.20 -4.79 6.40
C GLN A 41 -9.88 -4.79 5.01
N LEU A 42 -9.16 -5.20 3.96
CA LEU A 42 -9.67 -5.23 2.60
C LEU A 42 -10.24 -6.61 2.24
N SER A 43 -11.28 -6.62 1.41
CA SER A 43 -11.82 -7.82 0.79
C SER A 43 -11.01 -8.21 -0.46
N GLU A 44 -11.37 -9.32 -1.10
CA GLU A 44 -10.83 -9.73 -2.41
C GLU A 44 -11.07 -8.71 -3.53
N LYS A 45 -12.00 -7.77 -3.35
CA LYS A 45 -12.25 -6.67 -4.30
C LYS A 45 -11.49 -5.39 -3.95
N GLY A 46 -11.00 -5.28 -2.72
CA GLY A 46 -10.16 -4.16 -2.31
C GLY A 46 -8.85 -4.15 -3.08
N THR A 47 -8.23 -2.98 -3.17
CA THR A 47 -6.96 -2.78 -3.87
C THR A 47 -6.00 -1.95 -3.04
N LEU A 48 -4.78 -2.44 -2.86
CA LEU A 48 -3.65 -1.65 -2.39
C LEU A 48 -2.71 -1.34 -3.56
N ILE A 49 -2.33 -0.07 -3.68
CA ILE A 49 -1.31 0.39 -4.63
C ILE A 49 -0.09 0.81 -3.82
N GLY A 50 0.98 0.05 -3.92
CA GLY A 50 2.21 0.27 -3.18
C GLY A 50 3.27 0.97 -4.00
N PHE A 51 3.77 2.11 -3.54
CA PHE A 51 4.87 2.84 -4.14
C PHE A 51 6.14 2.73 -3.31
N ASP A 52 7.25 2.43 -3.98
CA ASP A 52 8.59 2.65 -3.44
C ASP A 52 9.59 2.92 -4.56
N GLN A 53 10.71 3.56 -4.24
CA GLN A 53 11.82 3.81 -5.15
C GLN A 53 12.84 2.69 -5.11
N ASP A 54 12.94 2.00 -3.97
CA ASP A 54 13.93 0.96 -3.72
C ASP A 54 13.40 -0.42 -4.16
N ASP A 55 14.18 -1.12 -4.97
CA ASP A 55 13.88 -2.50 -5.36
C ASP A 55 13.79 -3.42 -4.14
N ALA A 56 14.66 -3.23 -3.14
CA ALA A 56 14.69 -4.08 -1.96
C ALA A 56 13.40 -3.97 -1.13
N ALA A 57 12.83 -2.76 -1.04
CA ALA A 57 11.55 -2.54 -0.37
C ALA A 57 10.40 -3.23 -1.13
N LEU A 58 10.37 -3.11 -2.45
CA LEU A 58 9.35 -3.76 -3.29
C LEU A 58 9.45 -5.28 -3.23
N ASP A 59 10.66 -5.84 -3.29
CA ASP A 59 10.87 -7.28 -3.21
C ASP A 59 10.46 -7.81 -1.83
N HIS A 60 10.86 -7.13 -0.76
CA HIS A 60 10.42 -7.48 0.59
C HIS A 60 8.90 -7.43 0.75
N ALA A 61 8.24 -6.39 0.22
CA ALA A 61 6.80 -6.25 0.29
C ALA A 61 6.06 -7.32 -0.52
N ARG A 62 6.59 -7.70 -1.70
CA ARG A 62 6.02 -8.81 -2.49
C ARG A 62 6.02 -10.12 -1.71
N GLU A 63 7.11 -10.44 -1.03
CA GLU A 63 7.20 -11.64 -0.19
C GLU A 63 6.26 -11.55 1.01
N LYS A 64 6.29 -10.42 1.73
CA LYS A 64 5.52 -10.23 2.96
C LYS A 64 4.01 -10.19 2.74
N LEU A 65 3.56 -9.68 1.59
CA LEU A 65 2.14 -9.50 1.27
C LEU A 65 1.60 -10.60 0.34
N ALA A 66 2.38 -11.65 0.07
CA ALA A 66 2.03 -12.70 -0.89
C ALA A 66 0.71 -13.44 -0.56
N ASP A 67 0.40 -13.60 0.72
CA ASP A 67 -0.81 -14.30 1.19
C ASP A 67 -2.06 -13.38 1.27
N SER A 68 -1.94 -12.13 0.82
CA SER A 68 -3.07 -11.21 0.76
C SER A 68 -4.16 -11.73 -0.19
N LYS A 69 -5.41 -11.59 0.23
CA LYS A 69 -6.59 -11.86 -0.61
C LYS A 69 -6.97 -10.67 -1.49
N ALA A 70 -6.69 -9.46 -1.03
CA ALA A 70 -6.93 -8.23 -1.78
C ALA A 70 -5.93 -8.07 -2.92
N ASN A 71 -6.31 -7.26 -3.92
CA ASN A 71 -5.47 -6.97 -5.06
C ASN A 71 -4.31 -6.06 -4.65
N ILE A 72 -3.12 -6.32 -5.18
CA ILE A 72 -1.94 -5.48 -4.92
C ILE A 72 -1.28 -5.07 -6.24
N LEU A 73 -1.06 -3.77 -6.39
CA LEU A 73 -0.30 -3.19 -7.49
C LEU A 73 0.96 -2.51 -6.96
N PHE A 74 2.13 -3.04 -7.31
CA PHE A 74 3.41 -2.45 -6.94
C PHE A 74 3.92 -1.52 -8.04
N ILE A 75 4.22 -0.27 -7.70
CA ILE A 75 4.74 0.75 -8.61
C ILE A 75 6.11 1.20 -8.12
N LYS A 76 7.16 0.90 -8.90
CA LYS A 76 8.48 1.44 -8.64
C LYS A 76 8.58 2.90 -9.08
N SER A 77 8.37 3.83 -8.17
CA SER A 77 8.49 5.26 -8.45
C SER A 77 8.62 6.10 -7.20
N ASN A 78 9.13 7.31 -7.35
CA ASN A 78 9.00 8.31 -6.30
C ASN A 78 7.54 8.80 -6.26
N PHE A 79 6.91 8.84 -5.08
CA PHE A 79 5.52 9.28 -4.91
C PHE A 79 5.26 10.72 -5.40
N ARG A 80 6.28 11.54 -5.65
CA ARG A 80 6.09 12.84 -6.33
C ARG A 80 5.40 12.71 -7.70
N TYR A 81 5.54 11.54 -8.33
CA TYR A 81 4.89 11.20 -9.61
C TYR A 81 3.57 10.44 -9.42
N LEU A 82 3.01 10.39 -8.20
CA LEU A 82 1.83 9.58 -7.85
C LEU A 82 0.71 9.71 -8.88
N LYS A 83 0.27 10.94 -9.17
CA LYS A 83 -0.83 11.20 -10.11
C LYS A 83 -0.53 10.69 -11.53
N GLU A 84 0.69 10.92 -12.02
CA GLU A 84 1.12 10.47 -13.34
C GLU A 84 1.10 8.94 -13.41
N ARG A 85 1.71 8.28 -12.42
CA ARG A 85 1.79 6.82 -12.36
C ARG A 85 0.44 6.15 -12.19
N LEU A 86 -0.46 6.70 -11.39
CA LEU A 86 -1.83 6.19 -11.27
C LEU A 86 -2.58 6.32 -12.59
N ASN A 87 -2.46 7.46 -13.28
CA ASN A 87 -3.10 7.66 -14.57
C ASN A 87 -2.57 6.68 -15.65
N GLU A 88 -1.28 6.35 -15.65
CA GLU A 88 -0.70 5.33 -16.54
C GLU A 88 -1.35 3.95 -16.34
N GLN A 89 -1.85 3.67 -15.13
CA GLN A 89 -2.56 2.44 -14.79
C GLN A 89 -4.09 2.55 -14.96
N GLY A 90 -4.58 3.68 -15.48
CA GLY A 90 -6.02 3.96 -15.63
C GLY A 90 -6.74 4.31 -14.33
N ILE A 91 -6.01 4.57 -13.24
CA ILE A 91 -6.55 4.85 -11.92
C ILE A 91 -6.65 6.36 -11.74
N THR A 92 -7.88 6.87 -11.67
CA THR A 92 -8.16 8.32 -11.62
C THR A 92 -8.67 8.79 -10.25
N SER A 93 -9.01 7.87 -9.35
CA SER A 93 -9.48 8.15 -7.99
C SER A 93 -9.07 7.02 -7.03
N VAL A 94 -8.89 7.38 -5.76
CA VAL A 94 -8.58 6.44 -4.66
C VAL A 94 -9.37 6.86 -3.41
N ASP A 95 -9.67 5.90 -2.54
CA ASP A 95 -10.40 6.10 -1.28
C ASP A 95 -9.50 6.62 -0.15
N GLY A 96 -8.19 6.40 -0.23
CA GLY A 96 -7.24 6.91 0.76
C GLY A 96 -5.79 6.80 0.32
N VAL A 97 -4.95 7.64 0.94
CA VAL A 97 -3.49 7.69 0.69
C VAL A 97 -2.78 7.79 2.04
N ILE A 98 -1.73 6.98 2.24
CA ILE A 98 -0.83 7.03 3.39
C ILE A 98 0.62 7.28 2.94
N PHE A 99 1.43 7.84 3.84
CA PHE A 99 2.83 8.24 3.65
C PHE A 99 3.68 7.83 4.86
#